data_AF-A0A7C4XQW3-F1
#
_entry.id   AF-A0A7C4XQW3-F1
#
_cell.length_a   1.000
_cell.length_b   1.000
_cell.length_c   1.000
_cell.angle_alpha   90.00
_cell.angle_beta   90.00
_cell.angle_gamma   90.00
#
_symmetry.space_group_name_H-M   'P 1'
#
loop_
_entity.id
_entity.type
_entity.pdbx_description
1 polymer ?
#
loop_
_entity_poly.entity_id
_entity_poly.type
_entity_poly.pdbx_seq_one_letter_code
_entity_poly.pdbx_strand_id
1 'polypeptide(L)'
;MTAEPWQTAEISGPKKALVITKPEVVAAIIKRAKHPVLVVGHKAAETDFEGGKLIDFIIAFSKKSRIPVVATAHMIGEFTKRDFKPAAFMPAVDIGNRLVDPSWMGVDGKGQHDLALFVGL
;
A
#
# COMPACT_ATOMS: atom_id res chain seq x y z
N MET A 1 -9.00 13.45 -19.04
CA MET A 1 -9.93 12.52 -18.38
C MET A 1 -10.07 12.94 -16.93
N THR A 2 -11.25 13.37 -16.52
CA THR A 2 -11.60 13.54 -15.11
C THR A 2 -11.60 12.15 -14.48
N ALA A 3 -10.87 11.93 -13.38
CA ALA A 3 -10.98 10.68 -12.65
C ALA A 3 -12.30 10.70 -11.88
N GLU A 4 -13.25 9.92 -12.36
CA GLU A 4 -14.51 9.70 -11.67
C GLU A 4 -14.35 8.54 -10.67
N PRO A 5 -14.98 8.63 -9.49
CA PRO A 5 -15.02 7.51 -8.55
C PRO A 5 -15.59 6.26 -9.21
N TRP A 6 -14.99 5.10 -8.90
CA TRP A 6 -15.55 3.79 -9.28
C TRP A 6 -16.97 3.60 -8.71
N GLN A 7 -17.20 4.10 -7.48
CA GLN A 7 -18.47 3.93 -6.80
C GLN A 7 -19.42 5.07 -7.22
N THR A 8 -20.42 4.75 -8.03
CA THR A 8 -21.33 5.71 -8.66
C THR A 8 -22.07 6.62 -7.68
N ALA A 9 -22.29 6.16 -6.44
CA ALA A 9 -22.96 6.92 -5.38
C ALA A 9 -22.01 7.61 -4.39
N GLU A 10 -20.70 7.55 -4.63
CA GLU A 10 -19.73 8.25 -3.79
C GLU A 10 -19.72 9.75 -4.10
N ILE A 11 -20.34 10.54 -3.23
CA ILE A 11 -20.18 11.99 -3.22
C ILE A 11 -18.95 12.31 -2.37
N SER A 12 -17.77 12.27 -3.00
CA SER A 12 -16.55 12.74 -2.34
C SER A 12 -16.69 14.23 -2.01
N GLY A 13 -16.12 14.65 -0.87
CA GLY A 13 -16.08 16.06 -0.48
C GLY A 13 -15.34 16.93 -1.52
N PRO A 14 -15.23 18.25 -1.30
CA PRO A 14 -14.62 19.16 -2.28
C PRO A 14 -13.14 18.85 -2.57
N LYS A 15 -12.46 18.07 -1.71
CA LYS A 15 -11.09 17.62 -1.90
C LYS A 15 -11.06 16.19 -2.42
N LYS A 16 -10.50 16.00 -3.61
CA LYS A 16 -10.27 14.69 -4.25
C LYS A 16 -8.77 14.40 -4.37
N ALA A 17 -8.44 13.13 -4.58
CA ALA A 17 -7.06 12.75 -4.89
C ALA A 17 -6.61 13.36 -6.22
N LEU A 18 -5.33 13.73 -6.30
CA LEU A 18 -4.72 14.17 -7.56
C LEU A 18 -4.38 12.94 -8.41
N VAL A 19 -4.86 12.95 -9.65
CA VAL A 19 -4.58 11.88 -10.61
C VAL A 19 -3.14 12.01 -11.09
N ILE A 20 -2.31 11.03 -10.76
CA ILE A 20 -0.94 10.94 -11.25
C ILE A 20 -0.91 9.97 -12.43
N THR A 21 -0.72 10.49 -13.64
CA THR A 21 -0.66 9.68 -14.87
C THR A 21 0.75 9.22 -15.23
N LYS A 22 1.78 9.86 -14.66
CA LYS A 22 3.19 9.61 -14.95
C LYS A 22 3.82 8.78 -13.83
N PRO A 23 4.25 7.53 -14.07
CA PRO A 23 4.87 6.68 -13.05
C PRO A 23 6.11 7.31 -12.40
N GLU A 24 6.85 8.13 -13.15
CA GLU A 24 8.08 8.79 -12.68
C GLU A 24 7.79 9.74 -11.50
N VAL A 25 6.60 10.33 -11.46
CA VAL A 25 6.16 11.21 -10.37
C VAL A 25 5.96 10.39 -9.10
N VAL A 26 5.31 9.23 -9.18
CA VAL A 26 5.14 8.31 -8.05
C VAL A 26 6.50 7.81 -7.56
N ALA A 27 7.38 7.42 -8.48
CA ALA A 27 8.74 7.01 -8.15
C ALA A 27 9.53 8.12 -7.43
N ALA A 28 9.39 9.38 -7.85
CA ALA A 28 10.03 10.52 -7.20
C ALA A 28 9.46 10.78 -5.79
N ILE A 29 8.14 10.67 -5.60
CA ILE A 29 7.48 10.80 -4.29
C ILE A 29 8.02 9.73 -3.33
N ILE A 30 8.07 8.47 -3.79
CA ILE A 30 8.55 7.34 -2.99
C ILE A 30 10.03 7.51 -2.62
N LYS A 31 10.88 7.93 -3.57
CA LYS A 31 12.31 8.19 -3.31
C LYS A 31 12.55 9.32 -2.31
N ARG A 32 11.64 10.28 -2.23
CA ARG A 32 11.74 11.42 -1.29
C ARG A 32 11.21 11.08 0.10
N ALA A 33 10.32 10.08 0.22
CA ALA A 33 9.79 9.65 1.50
C ALA A 33 10.91 9.11 2.39
N LYS A 34 10.93 9.56 3.65
CA LYS A 34 11.91 9.14 4.65
C LYS A 34 11.50 7.84 5.32
N HIS A 35 10.19 7.65 5.52
CA HIS A 35 9.65 6.51 6.23
C HIS A 35 8.33 6.01 5.60
N PRO A 36 8.36 5.51 4.35
CA PRO A 36 7.18 5.00 3.67
C PRO A 36 6.69 3.65 4.25
N VAL A 37 5.41 3.34 4.05
CA VAL A 37 4.81 2.02 4.32
C VAL A 37 3.93 1.59 3.15
N LEU A 38 3.93 0.28 2.86
CA LEU A 38 3.12 -0.32 1.80
C LEU A 38 2.04 -1.23 2.39
N VAL A 39 0.78 -0.84 2.24
CA VAL A 39 -0.39 -1.59 2.70
C VAL A 39 -0.96 -2.38 1.53
N VAL A 40 -1.06 -3.70 1.70
CA VAL A 40 -1.44 -4.63 0.63
C VAL A 40 -2.73 -5.37 0.98
N GLY A 41 -3.72 -5.25 0.09
CA GLY A 41 -5.01 -5.91 0.19
C GLY A 41 -5.12 -7.22 -0.59
N HIS A 42 -6.28 -7.87 -0.42
CA HIS A 42 -6.57 -9.20 -0.98
C HIS A 42 -6.54 -9.26 -2.51
N LYS A 43 -6.94 -8.19 -3.22
CA LYS A 43 -6.93 -8.19 -4.69
C LYS A 43 -5.53 -8.34 -5.27
N ALA A 44 -4.48 -8.12 -4.48
CA ALA A 44 -3.11 -8.38 -4.91
C ALA A 44 -2.84 -9.87 -5.23
N ALA A 45 -3.57 -10.80 -4.64
CA ALA A 45 -3.46 -12.23 -4.94
C ALA A 45 -4.31 -12.66 -6.15
N GLU A 46 -5.34 -11.88 -6.49
CA GLU A 46 -6.32 -12.15 -7.55
C GLU A 46 -5.97 -11.46 -8.86
N THR A 47 -5.23 -10.34 -8.80
CA THR A 47 -4.90 -9.54 -9.99
C THR A 47 -3.69 -10.12 -10.72
N ASP A 48 -3.93 -10.54 -11.96
CA ASP A 48 -2.89 -10.95 -12.90
C ASP A 48 -2.41 -9.76 -13.74
N PHE A 49 -1.10 -9.70 -14.00
CA PHE A 49 -0.46 -8.78 -14.93
C PHE A 49 0.32 -9.57 -15.98
N GLU A 50 0.63 -8.91 -17.11
CA GLU A 50 1.61 -9.44 -18.04
C GLU A 50 2.96 -9.60 -17.32
N GLY A 51 3.35 -10.86 -17.07
CA GLY A 51 4.60 -11.19 -16.38
C GLY A 51 4.47 -11.68 -14.93
N GLY A 52 3.25 -11.86 -14.39
CA GLY A 52 3.04 -12.52 -13.10
C GLY A 52 1.88 -11.93 -12.29
N LYS A 53 1.68 -12.43 -11.06
CA LYS A 53 0.66 -11.87 -10.17
C LYS A 53 1.13 -10.56 -9.54
N LEU A 54 0.19 -9.66 -9.26
CA LEU A 54 0.47 -8.38 -8.59
C LEU A 54 1.27 -8.55 -7.29
N ILE A 55 0.97 -9.59 -6.50
CA ILE A 55 1.74 -9.92 -5.29
C ILE A 55 3.23 -10.15 -5.55
N ASP A 56 3.61 -10.76 -6.68
CA ASP A 56 5.00 -11.06 -6.99
C ASP A 56 5.77 -9.76 -7.33
N PHE A 57 5.12 -8.85 -8.06
CA PHE A 57 5.63 -7.50 -8.30
C PHE A 57 5.78 -6.70 -7.02
N ILE A 58 4.80 -6.77 -6.11
CA ILE A 58 4.84 -6.10 -4.80
C ILE A 58 6.02 -6.61 -3.97
N ILE A 59 6.25 -7.93 -3.93
CA ILE A 59 7.38 -8.52 -3.21
C ILE A 59 8.71 -8.01 -3.79
N ALA A 60 8.86 -8.04 -5.11
CA ALA A 60 10.06 -7.54 -5.79
C ALA A 60 10.28 -6.04 -5.54
N PHE A 61 9.20 -5.26 -5.59
CA PHE A 61 9.21 -3.83 -5.31
C PHE A 61 9.63 -3.54 -3.87
N SER A 62 9.00 -4.18 -2.89
CA SER A 62 9.31 -4.01 -1.47
C SER A 62 10.77 -4.38 -1.17
N LYS A 63 11.28 -5.50 -1.71
CA LYS A 63 12.69 -5.91 -1.54
C LYS A 63 13.68 -4.86 -2.09
N LYS A 64 13.40 -4.29 -3.27
CA LYS A 64 14.27 -3.28 -3.90
C LYS A 64 14.22 -1.92 -3.20
N SER A 65 13.03 -1.50 -2.78
CA SER A 65 12.77 -0.21 -2.14
C SER A 65 12.99 -0.21 -0.64
N ARG A 66 13.10 -1.40 -0.02
CA ARG A 66 13.18 -1.64 1.44
C ARG A 66 11.99 -1.05 2.20
N ILE A 67 10.83 -0.96 1.55
CA ILE A 67 9.61 -0.44 2.17
C ILE A 67 8.93 -1.59 2.95
N PRO A 68 8.60 -1.39 4.24
CA PRO A 68 7.89 -2.38 5.02
C PRO A 68 6.47 -2.61 4.49
N VAL A 69 6.08 -3.88 4.41
CA VAL A 69 4.76 -4.31 3.93
C VAL A 69 3.85 -4.63 5.10
N VAL A 70 2.64 -4.07 5.08
CA VAL A 70 1.53 -4.47 5.95
C VAL A 70 0.57 -5.32 5.14
N ALA A 71 0.46 -6.60 5.50
CA ALA A 71 -0.52 -7.49 4.92
C ALA A 71 -1.88 -7.28 5.59
N THR A 72 -2.95 -7.24 4.80
CA THR A 72 -4.33 -7.18 5.29
C THR A 72 -5.13 -8.42 4.89
N ALA A 73 -6.30 -8.65 5.50
CA ALA A 73 -7.19 -9.78 5.19
C ALA A 73 -6.49 -11.15 5.23
N HIS A 74 -6.58 -11.96 4.18
CA HIS A 74 -5.94 -13.28 4.11
C HIS A 74 -4.54 -13.25 3.46
N MET A 75 -4.01 -12.06 3.16
CA MET A 75 -2.74 -11.90 2.42
C MET A 75 -1.53 -12.48 3.15
N ILE A 76 -1.58 -12.64 4.48
CA ILE A 76 -0.49 -13.24 5.25
C ILE A 76 -0.14 -14.64 4.73
N GLY A 77 -1.15 -15.44 4.35
CA GLY A 77 -0.94 -16.78 3.78
C GLY A 77 -0.31 -16.70 2.39
N GLU A 78 -0.77 -15.77 1.55
CA GLU A 78 -0.25 -15.59 0.19
C GLU A 78 1.21 -15.11 0.14
N PHE A 79 1.60 -14.26 1.09
CA PHE A 79 3.00 -13.86 1.26
C PHE A 79 3.86 -15.00 1.80
N THR A 80 3.34 -15.76 2.77
CA THR A 80 4.07 -16.90 3.36
C THR A 80 4.38 -17.98 2.33
N LYS A 81 3.44 -18.30 1.43
CA LYS A 81 3.65 -19.23 0.30
C LYS A 81 4.79 -18.83 -0.65
N ARG A 82 5.23 -17.57 -0.59
CA ARG A 82 6.27 -16.97 -1.44
C ARG A 82 7.53 -16.61 -0.65
N ASP A 83 7.69 -17.19 0.54
CA ASP A 83 8.81 -16.95 1.45
C ASP A 83 9.03 -15.45 1.73
N PHE A 84 7.93 -14.69 1.78
CA PHE A 84 7.96 -13.27 2.10
C PHE A 84 7.29 -13.03 3.45
N LYS A 85 8.05 -12.44 4.38
CA LYS A 85 7.54 -12.06 5.69
C LYS A 85 7.15 -10.58 5.66
N PRO A 86 5.85 -10.23 5.73
CA PRO A 86 5.44 -8.84 5.88
C PRO A 86 5.91 -8.29 7.23
N ALA A 87 6.08 -6.96 7.32
CA ALA A 87 6.49 -6.28 8.54
C ALA A 87 5.40 -6.36 9.62
N ALA A 88 4.13 -6.29 9.22
CA ALA A 88 3.00 -6.46 10.11
C ALA A 88 1.80 -7.09 9.38
N PHE A 89 0.85 -7.59 10.17
CA PHE A 89 -0.42 -8.11 9.71
C PHE A 89 -1.54 -7.50 10.54
N MET A 90 -2.49 -6.82 9.89
CA MET A 90 -3.66 -6.24 10.55
C MET A 90 -4.76 -5.91 9.53
N PRO A 91 -6.04 -5.79 9.94
CA PRO A 91 -7.12 -5.30 9.09
C PRO A 91 -6.83 -3.93 8.47
N ALA A 92 -7.42 -3.66 7.29
CA ALA A 92 -7.25 -2.37 6.59
C ALA A 92 -7.74 -1.17 7.44
N VAL A 93 -8.80 -1.37 8.22
CA VAL A 93 -9.33 -0.36 9.16
C VAL A 93 -8.33 -0.07 10.28
N ASP A 94 -7.69 -1.11 10.82
CA ASP A 94 -6.74 -0.96 11.93
C ASP A 94 -5.48 -0.20 11.50
N ILE A 95 -4.90 -0.54 10.34
CA ILE A 95 -3.75 0.22 9.83
C ILE A 95 -4.14 1.66 9.50
N GLY A 96 -5.35 1.90 8.99
CA GLY A 96 -5.88 3.26 8.78
C GLY A 96 -5.92 4.07 10.09
N ASN A 97 -6.44 3.47 11.16
CA ASN A 97 -6.47 4.10 12.49
C ASN A 97 -5.08 4.37 13.04
N ARG A 98 -4.11 3.47 12.82
CA ARG A 98 -2.73 3.65 13.28
C ARG A 98 -1.99 4.73 12.52
N LEU A 99 -2.22 4.87 11.22
CA LEU A 99 -1.56 5.91 10.40
C LEU A 99 -1.94 7.34 10.80
N VAL A 100 -3.11 7.53 11.39
CA VAL A 100 -3.58 8.84 11.89
C VAL A 100 -3.24 9.09 13.36
N ASP A 101 -2.76 8.07 14.08
CA ASP A 101 -2.37 8.18 15.49
C ASP A 101 -0.95 8.77 15.60
N PRO A 102 -0.79 10.00 16.11
CA PRO A 102 0.52 10.64 16.23
C PRO A 102 1.42 9.99 17.28
N SER A 103 0.86 9.17 18.18
CA SER A 103 1.63 8.43 19.19
C SER A 103 2.15 7.09 18.69
N TRP A 104 1.70 6.63 17.51
CA TRP A 104 2.10 5.34 16.98
C TRP A 104 3.51 5.38 16.40
N MET A 105 4.36 4.47 16.88
CA MET A 105 5.78 4.36 16.49
C MET A 105 6.00 3.64 15.15
N GLY A 106 4.99 3.53 14.30
CA GLY A 106 5.08 2.85 13.01
C GLY A 106 5.18 1.33 13.12
N VAL A 107 5.23 0.67 11.96
CA VAL A 107 5.25 -0.81 11.89
C VAL A 107 6.57 -1.42 12.35
N ASP A 108 7.66 -0.65 12.32
CA ASP A 108 9.00 -1.08 12.69
C ASP A 108 9.50 -0.45 14.00
N GLY A 109 8.64 0.31 14.69
CA GLY A 109 8.95 0.97 15.96
C GLY A 109 9.83 2.23 15.84
N LYS A 110 10.09 2.74 14.63
CA LYS A 110 11.01 3.87 14.40
C LYS A 110 10.33 5.22 14.18
N GLY A 111 9.03 5.30 14.42
CA GLY A 111 8.24 6.52 14.36
C GLY A 111 7.17 6.49 13.26
N GLN A 112 6.45 7.60 13.13
CA GLN A 112 5.33 7.70 12.20
C GLN A 112 5.78 7.60 10.73
N HIS A 113 4.91 7.04 9.89
CA HIS A 113 5.14 6.97 8.44
C HIS A 113 4.78 8.29 7.76
N ASP A 114 5.63 8.75 6.85
CA ASP A 114 5.43 10.01 6.12
C ASP A 114 4.80 9.80 4.72
N LEU A 115 4.70 8.55 4.29
CA LEU A 115 4.01 8.15 3.07
C LEU A 115 3.35 6.78 3.25
N ALA A 116 2.05 6.69 2.99
CA ALA A 116 1.33 5.43 2.93
C ALA A 116 0.96 5.12 1.47
N LEU A 117 1.33 3.93 1.01
CA LEU A 117 0.96 3.39 -0.30
C LEU A 117 -0.08 2.29 -0.08
N PHE A 118 -1.19 2.35 -0.81
CA PHE A 118 -2.23 1.34 -0.74
C PHE A 118 -2.37 0.65 -2.09
N VAL A 119 -2.39 -0.68 -2.09
CA VAL A 119 -2.53 -1.47 -3.32
C VAL A 119 -3.36 -2.71 -3.07
N GLY A 120 -4.25 -3.02 -4.01
CA GLY A 120 -5.04 -4.25 -3.98
C GLY A 120 -6.07 -4.34 -2.84
N LEU A 121 -6.52 -3.20 -2.28
CA LEU A 121 -7.57 -3.16 -1.25
C LEU A 121 -8.93 -3.70 -1.75
#